data_AF-A0A4P1RG78-F1
#
_entry.id   AF-A0A4P1RG78-F1
#
_cell.length_a   1.000
_cell.length_b   1.000
_cell.length_c   1.000
_cell.angle_alpha   90.00
_cell.angle_beta   90.00
_cell.angle_gamma   90.00
#
_symmetry.space_group_name_H-M   'P 1'
#
loop_
_entity.id
_entity.type
_entity.pdbx_description
1 polymer ?
#
loop_
_entity_poly.entity_id
_entity_poly.type
_entity_poly.pdbx_seq_one_letter_code
_entity_poly.pdbx_strand_id
1 'polypeptide(L)'
;MRNKAWALIGDSISRNHVQSLLCMLSTVEQPVLVYHDEEYKSKSWHFPSYNFNISVIWSPFLVEAAIFEDFNGVSSSEVELYLDKLDSKWKDQFLNFDYIIISCGKWFLKSAIYYENDTILGCHYCNKKNLTELGFNFAYRKALKFVLNFIASSNHKGSIFFRTFTPDHFENGEWFSGGTCNRKAPVTEGEIEMKYLNKMLRDIELEEFRKAAAKASRSGVNLKLVDLAPLSLLRPDGHPGPYREFHPFAEKGKNAKVQNDCLHWCLPGPIDYWNDILMEMVVNG
;
A
#
# COMPACT_ATOMS: atom_id res chain seq x y z
N MET A 1 18.31 -13.40 -4.66
CA MET A 1 18.33 -12.20 -3.80
C MET A 1 19.67 -11.94 -3.08
N ARG A 2 20.71 -12.80 -3.22
CA ARG A 2 22.03 -12.55 -2.62
C ARG A 2 22.65 -11.24 -3.11
N ASN A 3 23.24 -10.45 -2.22
CA ASN A 3 23.85 -9.13 -2.52
C ASN A 3 22.85 -8.15 -3.15
N LYS A 4 21.59 -8.14 -2.67
CA LYS A 4 20.54 -7.26 -3.18
C LYS A 4 19.87 -6.47 -2.06
N ALA A 5 19.34 -5.30 -2.41
CA ALA A 5 18.52 -4.48 -1.54
C ALA A 5 17.10 -4.33 -2.10
N TRP A 6 16.09 -4.62 -1.29
CA TRP A 6 14.68 -4.54 -1.64
C TRP A 6 13.96 -3.49 -0.81
N ALA A 7 12.99 -2.80 -1.41
CA ALA A 7 12.12 -1.86 -0.69
C ALA A 7 10.65 -2.03 -1.08
N LEU A 8 9.79 -2.18 -0.07
CA LEU A 8 8.34 -2.05 -0.21
C LEU A 8 7.95 -0.65 0.27
N ILE A 9 7.47 0.19 -0.64
CA ILE A 9 7.15 1.59 -0.39
C ILE A 9 5.63 1.76 -0.49
N GLY A 10 5.00 2.30 0.54
CA GLY A 10 3.57 2.58 0.51
C GLY A 10 2.93 2.64 1.89
N ASP A 11 1.71 2.11 1.98
CA ASP A 11 0.87 2.14 3.17
C ASP A 11 0.96 0.86 4.02
N SER A 12 -0.06 0.63 4.86
CA SER A 12 -0.12 -0.52 5.76
C SER A 12 -0.22 -1.86 5.02
N ILE A 13 -0.68 -1.89 3.77
CA ILE A 13 -0.68 -3.11 2.94
C ILE A 13 0.74 -3.42 2.45
N SER A 14 1.62 -2.42 2.28
CA SER A 14 3.06 -2.67 2.07
C SER A 14 3.73 -3.28 3.30
N ARG A 15 3.33 -2.84 4.51
CA ARG A 15 3.78 -3.46 5.77
C ARG A 15 3.29 -4.90 5.91
N ASN A 16 2.03 -5.15 5.57
CA ASN A 16 1.46 -6.49 5.59
C ASN A 16 2.16 -7.42 4.59
N HIS A 17 2.51 -6.90 3.40
CA HIS A 17 3.22 -7.64 2.36
C HIS A 17 4.67 -7.96 2.76
N VAL A 18 5.40 -7.01 3.37
CA VAL A 18 6.76 -7.32 3.84
C VAL A 18 6.73 -8.34 4.98
N GLN A 19 5.71 -8.31 5.85
CA GLN A 19 5.58 -9.30 6.93
C GLN A 19 5.37 -10.71 6.38
N SER A 20 4.51 -10.87 5.37
CA SER A 20 4.34 -12.14 4.64
C SER A 20 5.68 -12.63 4.07
N LEU A 21 6.39 -11.77 3.33
CA LEU A 21 7.68 -12.11 2.74
C LEU A 21 8.73 -12.49 3.80
N LEU A 22 8.81 -11.74 4.90
CA LEU A 22 9.70 -12.05 6.02
C LEU A 22 9.38 -13.41 6.64
N CYS A 23 8.10 -13.75 6.83
CA CYS A 23 7.70 -15.07 7.34
C CYS A 23 8.20 -16.19 6.43
N MET A 24 8.05 -16.04 5.10
CA MET A 24 8.55 -17.02 4.13
C MET A 24 10.07 -17.16 4.20
N LEU A 25 10.81 -16.04 4.22
CA LEU A 25 12.28 -16.05 4.26
C LEU A 25 12.85 -16.55 5.59
N SER A 26 12.12 -16.34 6.69
CA SER A 26 12.49 -16.77 8.04
C SER A 26 12.55 -18.29 8.21
N THR A 27 12.00 -19.04 7.26
CA THR A 27 12.16 -20.51 7.18
C THR A 27 13.59 -20.93 6.83
N VAL A 28 14.38 -20.02 6.23
CA VAL A 28 15.77 -20.25 5.83
C VAL A 28 16.76 -19.54 6.77
N GLU A 29 16.55 -18.26 7.05
CA GLU A 29 17.40 -17.47 7.96
C GLU A 29 16.55 -16.43 8.69
N GLN A 30 16.76 -16.28 10.00
CA GLN A 30 16.09 -15.22 10.76
C GLN A 30 16.70 -13.86 10.43
N PRO A 31 15.88 -12.86 10.03
CA PRO A 31 16.38 -11.53 9.73
C PRO A 31 16.80 -10.77 10.99
N VAL A 32 17.85 -9.96 10.87
CA VAL A 32 18.24 -8.98 11.89
C VAL A 32 17.57 -7.64 11.57
N LEU A 33 16.76 -7.10 12.48
CA LEU A 33 16.26 -5.73 12.35
C LEU A 33 17.42 -4.75 12.54
N VAL A 34 17.73 -3.96 11.51
CA VAL A 34 18.87 -3.02 11.51
C VAL A 34 18.44 -1.56 11.56
N TYR A 35 17.17 -1.27 11.27
CA TYR A 35 16.60 0.07 11.35
C TYR A 35 15.10 0.02 11.61
N HIS A 36 14.59 0.99 12.36
CA HIS A 36 13.19 1.37 12.39
C HIS A 36 13.07 2.88 12.65
N ASP A 37 11.99 3.50 12.17
CA ASP A 37 11.62 4.86 12.62
C ASP A 37 11.00 4.82 14.03
N GLU A 38 10.78 5.99 14.63
CA GLU A 38 10.26 6.13 16.00
C GLU A 38 8.93 5.38 16.21
N GLU A 39 8.05 5.41 15.19
CA GLU A 39 6.73 4.79 15.23
C GLU A 39 6.71 3.33 14.72
N TYR A 40 7.86 2.78 14.33
CA TYR A 40 7.98 1.44 13.74
C TYR A 40 7.10 1.23 12.48
N LYS A 41 6.81 2.30 11.74
CA LYS A 41 6.10 2.26 10.47
C LYS A 41 7.06 1.91 9.32
N SER A 42 8.28 2.44 9.35
CA SER A 42 9.37 2.09 8.44
C SER A 42 10.38 1.20 9.15
N LYS A 43 10.87 0.16 8.48
CA LYS A 43 11.81 -0.83 9.05
C LYS A 43 12.73 -1.38 7.97
N SER A 44 13.94 -1.78 8.37
CA SER A 44 14.87 -2.50 7.50
C SER A 44 15.45 -3.70 8.21
N TRP A 45 15.57 -4.80 7.47
CA TRP A 45 16.10 -6.07 7.93
C TRP A 45 17.26 -6.53 7.06
N HIS A 46 18.24 -7.17 7.69
CA HIS A 46 19.41 -7.75 7.06
C HIS A 46 19.44 -9.27 7.26
N PHE A 47 19.78 -9.99 6.19
CA PHE A 47 20.02 -11.43 6.15
C PHE A 47 21.51 -11.68 5.93
N PRO A 48 22.31 -11.91 7.01
CA PRO A 48 23.77 -11.92 6.94
C PRO A 48 24.33 -12.96 5.97
N SER A 49 23.78 -14.17 5.97
CA SER A 49 24.29 -15.28 5.14
C SER A 49 24.15 -15.01 3.65
N TYR A 50 23.28 -14.07 3.25
CA TYR A 50 23.01 -13.70 1.87
C TYR A 50 23.44 -12.29 1.52
N ASN A 51 23.92 -11.50 2.49
CA ASN A 51 24.13 -10.07 2.34
C ASN A 51 22.92 -9.41 1.63
N PHE A 52 21.73 -9.71 2.13
CA PHE A 52 20.46 -9.32 1.54
C PHE A 52 19.75 -8.36 2.50
N ASN A 53 19.26 -7.24 1.98
CA ASN A 53 18.51 -6.24 2.73
C ASN A 53 17.09 -6.15 2.21
N ILE A 54 16.13 -6.06 3.12
CA ILE A 54 14.74 -5.76 2.79
C ILE A 54 14.25 -4.63 3.68
N SER A 55 13.58 -3.64 3.09
CA SER A 55 13.02 -2.51 3.81
C SER A 55 11.54 -2.35 3.51
N VAL A 56 10.78 -1.85 4.48
CA VAL A 56 9.48 -1.22 4.26
C VAL A 56 9.58 0.25 4.61
N ILE A 57 9.13 1.11 3.71
CA ILE A 57 9.19 2.56 3.88
C ILE A 57 7.75 3.08 3.90
N TRP A 58 7.37 3.68 5.03
CA TRP A 58 6.05 4.25 5.22
C TRP A 58 5.90 5.55 4.43
N SER A 59 5.17 5.47 3.33
CA SER A 59 4.82 6.59 2.47
C SER A 59 3.44 6.33 1.83
N PRO A 60 2.35 6.42 2.62
CA PRO A 60 1.03 5.95 2.17
C PRO A 60 0.47 6.71 0.95
N PHE A 61 0.95 7.93 0.74
CA PHE A 61 0.58 8.75 -0.41
C PHE A 61 1.67 8.82 -1.50
N LEU A 62 2.87 8.29 -1.24
CA LEU A 62 4.08 8.36 -2.08
C LEU A 62 4.64 9.78 -2.30
N VAL A 63 3.80 10.80 -2.16
CA VAL A 63 4.15 12.22 -2.12
C VAL A 63 4.24 12.71 -0.67
N GLU A 64 4.86 13.86 -0.48
CA GLU A 64 5.02 14.47 0.85
C GLU A 64 3.64 14.73 1.48
N ALA A 65 3.51 14.31 2.73
CA ALA A 65 2.27 14.43 3.48
C ALA A 65 2.53 14.63 4.98
N ALA A 66 1.82 15.58 5.59
CA ALA A 66 1.70 15.66 7.04
C ALA A 66 0.46 14.87 7.48
N ILE A 67 0.68 13.86 8.34
CA ILE A 67 -0.37 12.95 8.81
C ILE A 67 -0.54 13.16 10.30
N PHE A 68 -1.77 13.49 10.71
CA PHE A 68 -2.14 13.81 12.09
C PHE A 68 -3.04 12.72 12.66
N GLU A 69 -2.57 11.47 12.66
CA GLU A 69 -3.33 10.30 13.09
C GLU A 69 -2.55 9.47 14.11
N ASP A 70 -3.22 9.06 15.19
CA ASP A 70 -2.64 8.21 16.22
C ASP A 70 -2.59 6.72 15.80
N PHE A 71 -2.03 5.86 16.66
CA PHE A 71 -1.92 4.42 16.40
C PHE A 71 -3.28 3.70 16.30
N ASN A 72 -4.36 4.29 16.85
CA ASN A 72 -5.72 3.75 16.78
C ASN A 72 -6.46 4.19 15.51
N GLY A 73 -5.86 5.06 14.70
CA GLY A 73 -6.48 5.60 13.50
C GLY A 73 -7.37 6.82 13.77
N VAL A 74 -7.23 7.45 14.94
CA VAL A 74 -7.96 8.67 15.29
C VAL A 74 -7.20 9.88 14.76
N SER A 75 -7.80 10.58 13.81
CA SER A 75 -7.22 11.79 13.22
C SER A 75 -7.52 13.03 14.07
N SER A 76 -6.50 13.84 14.36
CA SER A 76 -6.62 15.13 15.06
C SER A 76 -6.75 16.33 14.10
N SER A 77 -6.38 16.15 12.83
CA SER A 77 -6.53 17.12 11.75
C SER A 77 -6.62 16.40 10.39
N GLU A 78 -7.07 17.09 9.34
CA GLU A 78 -6.99 16.58 7.97
C GLU A 78 -5.53 16.42 7.52
N VAL A 79 -5.27 15.45 6.65
CA VAL A 79 -3.95 15.26 6.05
C VAL A 79 -3.59 16.49 5.20
N GLU A 80 -2.37 16.99 5.32
CA GLU A 80 -1.84 18.00 4.38
C GLU A 80 -1.01 17.28 3.33
N LEU A 81 -1.45 17.32 2.06
CA LEU A 81 -0.92 16.50 0.99
C LEU A 81 -0.34 17.37 -0.13
N TYR A 82 0.96 17.25 -0.39
CA TYR A 82 1.68 18.04 -1.39
C TYR A 82 1.79 17.27 -2.70
N LEU A 83 0.98 17.62 -3.69
CA LEU A 83 0.77 16.81 -4.91
C LEU A 83 1.91 16.93 -5.93
N ASP A 84 2.90 17.77 -5.66
CA ASP A 84 4.06 18.11 -6.51
C ASP A 84 5.40 17.88 -5.80
N LYS A 85 5.41 17.25 -4.62
CA LYS A 85 6.62 16.93 -3.84
C LYS A 85 6.68 15.44 -3.53
N LEU A 86 7.76 14.78 -3.91
CA LEU A 86 7.96 13.36 -3.59
C LEU A 86 8.32 13.23 -2.11
N ASP A 87 7.83 12.18 -1.45
CA ASP A 87 8.23 11.90 -0.07
C ASP A 87 9.72 11.54 -0.02
N SER A 88 10.50 12.37 0.67
CA SER A 88 11.96 12.23 0.78
C SER A 88 12.37 10.89 1.40
N LYS A 89 11.54 10.30 2.27
CA LYS A 89 11.83 9.04 2.98
C LYS A 89 12.23 7.92 2.02
N TRP A 90 11.54 7.79 0.90
CA TRP A 90 11.87 6.80 -0.12
C TRP A 90 12.66 7.39 -1.28
N LYS A 91 12.37 8.63 -1.69
CA LYS A 91 13.00 9.24 -2.87
C LYS A 91 14.52 9.40 -2.70
N ASP A 92 15.00 9.71 -1.50
CA ASP A 92 16.43 9.90 -1.25
C ASP A 92 17.23 8.58 -1.24
N GLN A 93 16.54 7.46 -1.04
CA GLN A 93 17.14 6.12 -1.07
C GLN A 93 16.80 5.35 -2.35
N PHE A 94 16.01 5.95 -3.25
CA PHE A 94 15.42 5.28 -4.41
C PHE A 94 16.47 4.58 -5.28
N LEU A 95 17.64 5.18 -5.51
CA LEU A 95 18.69 4.60 -6.35
C LEU A 95 19.50 3.49 -5.66
N ASN A 96 19.32 3.28 -4.35
CA ASN A 96 20.08 2.31 -3.56
C ASN A 96 19.45 0.91 -3.59
N PHE A 97 18.24 0.77 -4.14
CA PHE A 97 17.51 -0.50 -4.19
C PHE A 97 17.68 -1.20 -5.53
N ASP A 98 17.80 -2.52 -5.51
CA ASP A 98 17.78 -3.36 -6.70
C ASP A 98 16.36 -3.72 -7.14
N TYR A 99 15.44 -3.83 -6.17
CA TYR A 99 14.05 -4.17 -6.39
C TYR A 99 13.14 -3.29 -5.54
N ILE A 100 12.22 -2.58 -6.19
CA ILE A 100 11.29 -1.67 -5.53
C ILE A 100 9.87 -2.13 -5.80
N ILE A 101 9.06 -2.27 -4.77
CA ILE A 101 7.63 -2.50 -4.86
C ILE A 101 6.94 -1.26 -4.32
N ILE A 102 6.34 -0.48 -5.20
CA ILE A 102 5.67 0.78 -4.85
C ILE A 102 4.16 0.60 -5.01
N SER A 103 3.40 1.11 -4.04
CA SER A 103 1.93 1.08 -4.08
C SER A 103 1.30 2.11 -3.15
N CYS A 104 0.07 2.48 -3.44
CA CYS A 104 -0.78 3.32 -2.59
C CYS A 104 -2.25 3.00 -2.89
N GLY A 105 -3.18 3.63 -2.18
CA GLY A 105 -4.60 3.43 -2.45
C GLY A 105 -5.47 4.13 -1.43
N LYS A 106 -5.96 3.39 -0.44
CA LYS A 106 -7.08 3.83 0.41
C LYS A 106 -6.80 5.01 1.32
N TRP A 107 -5.54 5.34 1.55
CA TRP A 107 -5.16 6.56 2.27
C TRP A 107 -5.68 7.84 1.58
N PHE A 108 -5.81 7.84 0.25
CA PHE A 108 -6.38 8.96 -0.49
C PHE A 108 -7.87 9.20 -0.21
N LEU A 109 -8.58 8.23 0.38
CA LEU A 109 -9.99 8.37 0.76
C LEU A 109 -10.19 9.13 2.08
N LYS A 110 -9.10 9.45 2.81
CA LYS A 110 -9.17 10.25 4.03
C LYS A 110 -9.39 11.72 3.70
N SER A 111 -9.96 12.47 4.64
CA SER A 111 -10.00 13.93 4.57
C SER A 111 -8.61 14.51 4.41
N ALA A 112 -8.44 15.39 3.43
CA ALA A 112 -7.15 15.99 3.11
C ALA A 112 -7.28 17.39 2.53
N ILE A 113 -6.29 18.23 2.80
CA ILE A 113 -6.05 19.51 2.14
C ILE A 113 -4.93 19.29 1.13
N TYR A 114 -5.14 19.74 -0.09
CA TYR A 114 -4.21 19.56 -1.20
C TYR A 114 -3.38 20.82 -1.41
N TYR A 115 -2.08 20.64 -1.49
CA TYR A 115 -1.09 21.67 -1.75
C TYR A 115 -0.41 21.44 -3.10
N GLU A 116 -0.10 22.53 -3.78
CA GLU A 116 0.78 22.58 -4.94
C GLU A 116 1.54 23.91 -4.91
N ASN A 117 2.86 23.89 -5.14
CA ASN A 117 3.75 25.04 -4.96
C ASN A 117 3.53 25.74 -3.61
N ASP A 118 3.40 24.96 -2.53
CA ASP A 118 3.15 25.44 -1.16
C ASP A 118 1.88 26.29 -0.98
N THR A 119 0.95 26.20 -1.93
CA THR A 119 -0.33 26.91 -1.90
C THR A 119 -1.49 25.92 -1.87
N ILE A 120 -2.57 26.26 -1.13
CA ILE A 120 -3.76 25.42 -1.07
C ILE A 120 -4.43 25.40 -2.45
N LEU A 121 -4.53 24.20 -3.02
CA LEU A 121 -5.19 23.92 -4.29
C LEU A 121 -6.66 23.54 -4.12
N GLY A 122 -6.99 22.87 -3.01
CA GLY A 122 -8.34 22.40 -2.72
C GLY A 122 -8.32 21.33 -1.62
N CYS A 123 -9.34 20.49 -1.58
CA CYS A 123 -9.47 19.48 -0.54
C CYS A 123 -10.24 18.22 -0.97
N HIS A 124 -10.27 17.24 -0.08
CA HIS A 124 -11.30 16.22 -0.03
C HIS A 124 -11.97 16.14 1.34
N TYR A 125 -13.30 16.09 1.33
CA TYR A 125 -14.16 15.98 2.50
C TYR A 125 -13.88 17.07 3.54
N CYS A 126 -13.83 18.34 3.10
CA CYS A 126 -13.56 19.50 3.94
C CYS A 126 -14.80 20.37 4.21
N ASN A 127 -15.97 19.75 4.41
CA ASN A 127 -17.30 20.39 4.54
C ASN A 127 -17.40 21.59 5.51
N LYS A 128 -16.41 21.79 6.40
CA LYS A 128 -16.34 22.88 7.38
C LYS A 128 -15.34 23.98 7.02
N LYS A 129 -14.63 23.87 5.91
CA LYS A 129 -13.62 24.83 5.44
C LYS A 129 -14.10 25.48 4.15
N ASN A 130 -13.81 26.77 3.97
CA ASN A 130 -14.11 27.49 2.73
C ASN A 130 -13.05 27.17 1.65
N LEU A 131 -12.94 25.89 1.28
CA LEU A 131 -11.99 25.38 0.29
C LEU A 131 -12.74 24.66 -0.83
N THR A 132 -12.15 24.62 -2.03
CA THR A 132 -12.71 23.91 -3.17
C THR A 132 -12.60 22.40 -2.98
N GLU A 133 -13.74 21.69 -2.99
CA GLU A 133 -13.77 20.22 -3.02
C GLU A 133 -13.34 19.72 -4.40
N LEU A 134 -12.16 19.10 -4.46
CA LEU A 134 -11.62 18.49 -5.67
C LEU A 134 -11.83 16.97 -5.71
N GLY A 135 -12.10 16.36 -4.56
CA GLY A 135 -12.29 14.93 -4.41
C GLY A 135 -10.99 14.13 -4.32
N PHE A 136 -11.07 12.91 -3.80
CA PHE A 136 -9.90 12.01 -3.71
C PHE A 136 -9.34 11.61 -5.07
N ASN A 137 -10.20 11.41 -6.07
CA ASN A 137 -9.84 10.94 -7.39
C ASN A 137 -8.92 11.93 -8.12
N PHE A 138 -9.12 13.23 -7.91
CA PHE A 138 -8.23 14.28 -8.41
C PHE A 138 -6.81 14.12 -7.84
N ALA A 139 -6.69 14.09 -6.51
CA ALA A 139 -5.40 13.98 -5.83
C ALA A 139 -4.71 12.65 -6.13
N TYR A 140 -5.45 11.54 -6.14
CA TYR A 140 -4.92 10.21 -6.41
C TYR A 140 -4.31 10.12 -7.80
N ARG A 141 -5.04 10.57 -8.83
CA ARG A 141 -4.52 10.62 -10.20
C ARG A 141 -3.32 11.55 -10.34
N LYS A 142 -3.38 12.73 -9.71
CA LYS A 142 -2.30 13.72 -9.78
C LYS A 142 -1.02 13.20 -9.14
N ALA A 143 -1.10 12.63 -7.93
CA ALA A 143 0.02 12.02 -7.22
C ALA A 143 0.61 10.84 -7.99
N LEU A 144 -0.22 9.89 -8.46
CA LEU A 144 0.25 8.75 -9.25
C LEU A 144 0.93 9.19 -10.55
N LYS A 145 0.34 10.14 -11.27
CA LYS A 145 0.96 10.72 -12.47
C LYS A 145 2.32 11.32 -12.14
N PHE A 146 2.45 12.07 -11.06
CA PHE A 146 3.70 12.71 -10.66
C PHE A 146 4.77 11.68 -10.29
N VAL A 147 4.45 10.74 -9.40
CA VAL A 147 5.35 9.68 -8.93
C VAL A 147 5.79 8.77 -10.07
N LEU A 148 4.86 8.28 -10.89
CA LEU A 148 5.19 7.39 -12.00
C LEU A 148 5.98 8.11 -13.10
N ASN A 149 5.76 9.41 -13.31
CA ASN A 149 6.60 10.20 -14.22
C ASN A 149 8.03 10.36 -13.73
N PHE A 150 8.23 10.55 -12.42
CA PHE A 150 9.55 10.56 -11.80
C PHE A 150 10.25 9.22 -12.02
N ILE A 151 9.58 8.11 -11.70
CA ILE A 151 10.12 6.76 -11.87
C ILE A 151 10.51 6.50 -13.33
N ALA A 152 9.60 6.76 -14.26
CA ALA A 152 9.81 6.54 -15.69
C ALA A 152 10.90 7.42 -16.31
N SER A 153 11.25 8.53 -15.67
CA SER A 153 12.35 9.43 -16.07
C SER A 153 13.65 9.22 -15.28
N SER A 154 13.67 8.30 -14.33
CA SER A 154 14.84 8.06 -13.50
C SER A 154 15.94 7.30 -14.25
N ASN A 155 17.13 7.26 -13.66
CA ASN A 155 18.25 6.43 -14.12
C ASN A 155 18.40 5.13 -13.31
N HIS A 156 17.34 4.71 -12.61
CA HIS A 156 17.33 3.50 -11.78
C HIS A 156 17.67 2.26 -12.58
N LYS A 157 18.57 1.42 -12.03
CA LYS A 157 19.09 0.22 -12.73
C LYS A 157 18.40 -1.07 -12.34
N GLY A 158 17.81 -1.10 -11.15
CA GLY A 158 17.02 -2.22 -10.66
C GLY A 158 15.62 -2.31 -11.26
N SER A 159 14.86 -3.32 -10.84
CA SER A 159 13.47 -3.53 -11.26
C SER A 159 12.51 -2.82 -10.33
N ILE A 160 11.53 -2.11 -10.89
CA ILE A 160 10.50 -1.39 -10.14
C ILE A 160 9.15 -2.02 -10.48
N PHE A 161 8.41 -2.38 -9.45
CA PHE A 161 7.09 -2.99 -9.53
C PHE A 161 6.07 -2.01 -8.97
N PHE A 162 5.15 -1.57 -9.81
CA PHE A 162 3.95 -0.90 -9.35
C PHE A 162 2.92 -1.97 -8.99
N ARG A 163 2.65 -2.14 -7.69
CA ARG A 163 1.62 -3.05 -7.20
C ARG A 163 0.31 -2.29 -7.08
N THR A 164 -0.73 -2.75 -7.76
CA THR A 164 -2.07 -2.16 -7.65
C THR A 164 -2.57 -2.21 -6.21
N PHE A 165 -3.44 -1.29 -5.82
CA PHE A 165 -4.17 -1.40 -4.55
C PHE A 165 -4.88 -2.76 -4.45
N THR A 166 -5.25 -3.15 -3.23
CA THR A 166 -6.03 -4.37 -2.98
C THR A 166 -7.41 -4.03 -2.41
N PRO A 167 -8.48 -4.73 -2.83
CA PRO A 167 -9.83 -4.47 -2.34
C PRO A 167 -9.97 -4.80 -0.85
N ASP A 168 -10.86 -4.08 -0.17
CA ASP A 168 -11.47 -4.60 1.07
C ASP A 168 -12.61 -5.54 0.72
N HIS A 169 -13.03 -6.31 1.72
CA HIS A 169 -14.24 -7.11 1.67
C HIS A 169 -15.23 -6.74 2.78
N PHE A 170 -15.36 -5.43 3.09
CA PHE A 170 -16.41 -5.00 4.02
C PHE A 170 -17.79 -5.22 3.42
N GLU A 171 -18.65 -5.93 4.15
CA GLU A 171 -20.06 -6.13 3.91
C GLU A 171 -20.89 -5.53 5.06
N ASN A 172 -22.11 -5.09 4.76
CA ASN A 172 -23.05 -4.50 5.74
C ASN A 172 -22.53 -3.25 6.46
N GLY A 173 -21.64 -2.50 5.82
CA GLY A 173 -21.03 -1.30 6.37
C GLY A 173 -19.59 -1.15 5.88
N GLU A 174 -18.87 -0.20 6.46
CA GLU A 174 -17.45 0.06 6.23
C GLU A 174 -16.71 0.00 7.57
N TRP A 175 -15.38 0.17 7.56
CA TRP A 175 -14.54 0.08 8.76
C TRP A 175 -15.00 0.97 9.92
N PHE A 176 -15.57 2.14 9.62
CA PHE A 176 -16.05 3.12 10.60
C PHE A 176 -17.54 2.98 10.95
N SER A 177 -18.31 2.18 10.20
CA SER A 177 -19.76 2.00 10.39
C SER A 177 -20.15 0.58 10.80
N GLY A 178 -19.16 -0.24 11.19
CA GLY A 178 -19.39 -1.59 11.71
C GLY A 178 -19.50 -2.68 10.63
N GLY A 179 -18.94 -2.44 9.45
CA GLY A 179 -18.85 -3.46 8.40
C GLY A 179 -18.08 -4.71 8.86
N THR A 180 -18.34 -5.84 8.20
CA THR A 180 -17.77 -7.16 8.54
C THR A 180 -17.33 -7.91 7.28
N CYS A 181 -16.52 -8.95 7.43
CA CYS A 181 -16.06 -9.82 6.34
C CYS A 181 -16.16 -11.27 6.81
N ASN A 182 -17.38 -11.79 6.83
CA ASN A 182 -17.66 -13.10 7.44
C ASN A 182 -17.51 -14.29 6.48
N ARG A 183 -17.17 -14.04 5.21
CA ARG A 183 -16.94 -15.11 4.25
C ARG A 183 -15.73 -15.94 4.69
N LYS A 184 -15.85 -17.27 4.58
CA LYS A 184 -14.86 -18.24 5.10
C LYS A 184 -14.21 -19.08 4.00
N ALA A 185 -14.55 -18.83 2.75
CA ALA A 185 -14.01 -19.53 1.60
C ALA A 185 -13.69 -18.53 0.48
N PRO A 186 -12.71 -18.86 -0.38
CA PRO A 186 -12.51 -18.17 -1.65
C PRO A 186 -13.80 -18.17 -2.47
N VAL A 187 -13.91 -17.20 -3.38
CA VAL A 187 -15.02 -17.11 -4.33
C VAL A 187 -14.53 -17.30 -5.76
N THR A 188 -15.40 -17.77 -6.63
CA THR A 188 -15.12 -17.88 -8.07
C THR A 188 -15.41 -16.56 -8.79
N GLU A 189 -14.85 -16.40 -9.98
CA GLU A 189 -15.09 -15.23 -10.82
C GLU A 189 -16.60 -15.05 -11.07
N GLY A 190 -17.09 -13.81 -10.90
CA GLY A 190 -18.51 -13.46 -11.04
C GLY A 190 -19.36 -13.58 -9.77
N GLU A 191 -18.88 -14.24 -8.70
CA GLU A 191 -19.63 -14.31 -7.43
C GLU A 191 -19.54 -13.04 -6.58
N ILE A 192 -18.55 -12.19 -6.86
CA ILE A 192 -18.38 -10.88 -6.24
C ILE A 192 -17.95 -9.87 -7.29
N GLU A 193 -18.49 -8.66 -7.16
CA GLU A 193 -18.11 -7.53 -8.01
C GLU A 193 -17.24 -6.56 -7.23
N MET A 194 -16.26 -5.98 -7.92
CA MET A 194 -15.44 -4.92 -7.36
C MET A 194 -16.31 -3.68 -7.09
N LYS A 195 -16.34 -3.23 -5.82
CA LYS A 195 -17.03 -1.99 -5.43
C LYS A 195 -16.63 -0.83 -6.34
N TYR A 196 -17.56 0.09 -6.60
CA TYR A 196 -17.35 1.25 -7.48
C TYR A 196 -16.06 2.05 -7.15
N LEU A 197 -15.83 2.34 -5.87
CA LEU A 197 -14.62 3.06 -5.43
C LEU A 197 -13.33 2.27 -5.73
N ASN A 198 -13.32 0.97 -5.45
CA ASN A 198 -12.18 0.10 -5.73
C ASN A 198 -11.92 0.02 -7.25
N LYS A 199 -12.98 -0.08 -8.06
CA LYS A 199 -12.86 -0.05 -9.53
C LYS A 199 -12.26 1.28 -10.02
N MET A 200 -12.72 2.41 -9.47
CA MET A 200 -12.19 3.73 -9.81
C MET A 200 -10.71 3.88 -9.47
N LEU A 201 -10.27 3.40 -8.29
CA LEU A 201 -8.84 3.39 -7.93
C LEU A 201 -8.04 2.57 -8.95
N ARG A 202 -8.48 1.33 -9.25
CA ARG A 202 -7.82 0.46 -10.23
C ARG A 202 -7.70 1.12 -11.61
N ASP A 203 -8.79 1.72 -12.08
CA ASP A 203 -8.82 2.31 -13.41
C ASP A 203 -7.84 3.48 -13.52
N ILE A 204 -7.73 4.32 -12.48
CA ILE A 204 -6.74 5.40 -12.40
C ILE A 204 -5.31 4.82 -12.39
N GLU A 205 -5.04 3.82 -11.55
CA GLU A 205 -3.73 3.16 -11.46
C GLU A 205 -3.28 2.59 -12.81
N LEU A 206 -4.15 1.81 -13.46
CA LEU A 206 -3.85 1.18 -14.74
C LEU A 206 -3.66 2.21 -15.86
N GLU A 207 -4.44 3.30 -15.85
CA GLU A 207 -4.31 4.36 -16.84
C GLU A 207 -2.98 5.13 -16.69
N GLU A 208 -2.64 5.58 -15.49
CA GLU A 208 -1.38 6.30 -15.25
C GLU A 208 -0.16 5.38 -15.39
N PHE A 209 -0.26 4.12 -14.99
CA PHE A 209 0.78 3.12 -15.22
C PHE A 209 1.06 2.94 -16.71
N ARG A 210 0.04 2.75 -17.55
CA ARG A 210 0.24 2.58 -19.01
C ARG A 210 0.98 3.77 -19.63
N LYS A 211 0.63 5.00 -19.23
CA LYS A 211 1.31 6.22 -19.68
C LYS A 211 2.79 6.21 -19.28
N ALA A 212 3.07 5.87 -18.02
CA ALA A 212 4.42 5.83 -17.48
C ALA A 212 5.26 4.68 -18.03
N ALA A 213 4.70 3.49 -18.21
CA ALA A 213 5.38 2.32 -18.75
C ALA A 213 5.89 2.57 -20.18
N ALA A 214 5.07 3.22 -21.03
CA ALA A 214 5.50 3.61 -22.36
C ALA A 214 6.70 4.58 -22.34
N LYS A 215 6.76 5.48 -21.34
CA LYS A 215 7.88 6.40 -21.14
C LYS A 215 9.11 5.68 -20.57
N ALA A 216 8.92 4.84 -19.55
CA ALA A 216 9.96 4.03 -18.91
C ALA A 216 10.68 3.14 -19.92
N SER A 217 9.92 2.49 -20.81
CA SER A 217 10.47 1.66 -21.90
C SER A 217 11.41 2.47 -22.81
N ARG A 218 11.03 3.69 -23.21
CA ARG A 218 11.90 4.58 -24.01
C ARG A 218 13.14 5.06 -23.26
N SER A 219 13.04 5.20 -21.94
CA SER A 219 14.14 5.65 -21.08
C SER A 219 14.99 4.50 -20.52
N GLY A 220 14.70 3.24 -20.87
CA GLY A 220 15.42 2.06 -20.38
C GLY A 220 15.18 1.74 -18.89
N VAL A 221 14.10 2.27 -18.30
CA VAL A 221 13.70 1.98 -16.91
C VAL A 221 12.86 0.70 -16.88
N ASN A 222 13.25 -0.26 -16.03
CA ASN A 222 12.52 -1.50 -15.84
C ASN A 222 11.34 -1.30 -14.87
N LEU A 223 10.21 -0.82 -15.40
CA LEU A 223 8.96 -0.61 -14.67
C LEU A 223 7.91 -1.67 -15.07
N LYS A 224 7.47 -2.48 -14.11
CA LYS A 224 6.52 -3.58 -14.30
C LYS A 224 5.26 -3.39 -13.46
N LEU A 225 4.13 -3.88 -13.97
CA LEU A 225 2.85 -3.89 -13.26
C LEU A 225 2.67 -5.21 -12.53
N VAL A 226 2.26 -5.14 -11.27
CA VAL A 226 1.84 -6.30 -10.47
C VAL A 226 0.37 -6.08 -10.10
N ASP A 227 -0.53 -6.53 -10.98
CA ASP A 227 -1.98 -6.34 -10.85
C ASP A 227 -2.58 -7.45 -9.97
N LEU A 228 -2.64 -7.18 -8.68
CA LEU A 228 -3.13 -8.13 -7.67
C LEU A 228 -4.60 -7.92 -7.32
N ALA A 229 -5.21 -6.83 -7.79
CA ALA A 229 -6.58 -6.49 -7.41
C ALA A 229 -7.60 -7.58 -7.80
N PRO A 230 -7.59 -8.17 -9.01
CA PRO A 230 -8.52 -9.24 -9.37
C PRO A 230 -8.31 -10.51 -8.55
N LEU A 231 -7.05 -10.93 -8.36
CA LEU A 231 -6.73 -12.13 -7.56
C LEU A 231 -7.18 -11.94 -6.11
N SER A 232 -6.92 -10.77 -5.53
CA SER A 232 -7.25 -10.46 -4.15
C SER A 232 -8.76 -10.35 -3.94
N LEU A 233 -9.51 -9.89 -4.94
CA LEU A 233 -10.98 -9.83 -4.90
C LEU A 233 -11.62 -11.21 -4.69
N LEU A 234 -10.97 -12.28 -5.16
CA LEU A 234 -11.47 -13.65 -5.03
C LEU A 234 -11.24 -14.24 -3.63
N ARG A 235 -10.63 -13.49 -2.72
CA ARG A 235 -10.18 -13.97 -1.41
C ARG A 235 -10.82 -13.22 -0.23
N PRO A 236 -12.16 -13.12 -0.16
CA PRO A 236 -12.82 -12.48 0.98
C PRO A 236 -12.61 -13.23 2.30
N ASP A 237 -12.16 -14.49 2.24
CA ASP A 237 -11.75 -15.34 3.36
C ASP A 237 -10.39 -14.94 3.97
N GLY A 238 -9.65 -14.04 3.32
CA GLY A 238 -8.28 -13.70 3.66
C GLY A 238 -8.06 -12.73 4.81
N HIS A 239 -9.13 -12.16 5.35
CA HIS A 239 -9.05 -11.03 6.26
C HIS A 239 -9.09 -11.45 7.74
N PRO A 240 -8.42 -10.70 8.65
CA PRO A 240 -8.48 -10.95 10.09
C PRO A 240 -9.90 -10.86 10.66
N GLY A 241 -10.77 -10.03 10.06
CA GLY A 241 -12.08 -9.73 10.59
C GLY A 241 -11.95 -9.19 12.03
N PRO A 242 -12.58 -9.80 13.04
CA PRO A 242 -12.49 -9.30 14.41
C PRO A 242 -11.11 -9.51 15.05
N TYR A 243 -10.24 -10.34 14.47
CA TYR A 243 -8.97 -10.76 15.06
C TYR A 243 -7.78 -9.87 14.66
N ARG A 244 -8.03 -8.56 14.54
CA ARG A 244 -6.96 -7.56 14.34
C ARG A 244 -6.01 -7.50 15.55
N GLU A 245 -6.55 -7.72 16.75
CA GLU A 245 -5.82 -7.74 18.00
C GLU A 245 -5.82 -9.14 18.62
N PHE A 246 -4.84 -9.42 19.48
CA PHE A 246 -4.76 -10.70 20.18
C PHE A 246 -5.92 -10.80 21.18
N HIS A 247 -6.76 -11.84 21.04
CA HIS A 247 -7.91 -12.12 21.89
C HIS A 247 -8.92 -10.96 22.02
N PRO A 248 -9.54 -10.50 20.92
CA PRO A 248 -10.35 -9.28 20.88
C PRO A 248 -11.63 -9.35 21.74
N PHE A 249 -12.04 -10.56 22.15
CA PHE A 249 -13.23 -10.82 22.97
C PHE A 249 -12.92 -11.12 24.44
N ALA A 250 -11.66 -11.26 24.86
CA ALA A 250 -11.30 -11.75 26.19
C ALA A 250 -11.78 -10.82 27.32
N GLU A 251 -11.64 -9.50 27.16
CA GLU A 251 -12.02 -8.52 28.19
C GLU A 251 -13.48 -8.07 28.09
N LYS A 252 -14.07 -8.16 26.88
CA LYS A 252 -15.38 -7.57 26.57
C LYS A 252 -16.51 -8.61 26.52
N GLY A 253 -16.17 -9.90 26.65
CA GLY A 253 -17.10 -11.03 26.58
C GLY A 253 -17.44 -11.45 25.14
N LYS A 254 -18.08 -12.62 25.00
CA LYS A 254 -18.39 -13.24 23.69
C LYS A 254 -19.31 -12.41 22.79
N ASN A 255 -20.07 -11.47 23.35
CA ASN A 255 -21.02 -10.61 22.62
C ASN A 255 -20.48 -9.20 22.38
N ALA A 256 -19.18 -8.95 22.62
CA ALA A 256 -18.58 -7.65 22.40
C ALA A 256 -18.62 -7.27 20.92
N LYS A 257 -19.03 -6.04 20.64
CA LYS A 257 -18.81 -5.44 19.32
C LYS A 257 -17.34 -5.01 19.24
N VAL A 258 -16.61 -5.63 18.33
CA VAL A 258 -15.22 -5.31 18.04
C VAL A 258 -15.11 -4.77 16.61
N GLN A 259 -14.11 -3.91 16.38
CA GLN A 259 -13.83 -3.43 15.04
C GLN A 259 -13.34 -4.59 14.18
N ASN A 260 -13.88 -4.71 12.97
CA ASN A 260 -13.42 -5.70 12.01
C ASN A 260 -12.39 -5.08 11.08
N ASP A 261 -11.33 -5.83 10.81
CA ASP A 261 -10.35 -5.53 9.78
C ASP A 261 -10.62 -6.40 8.55
N CYS A 262 -11.24 -5.78 7.56
CA CYS A 262 -11.52 -6.37 6.25
C CYS A 262 -10.67 -5.72 5.15
N LEU A 263 -9.54 -5.11 5.54
CA LEU A 263 -8.61 -4.43 4.66
C LEU A 263 -7.27 -5.15 4.61
N HIS A 264 -6.70 -5.48 5.78
CA HIS A 264 -5.45 -6.22 5.89
C HIS A 264 -5.66 -7.73 5.77
N TRP A 265 -4.59 -8.47 5.59
CA TRP A 265 -4.59 -9.89 5.27
C TRP A 265 -3.95 -10.71 6.39
N CYS A 266 -4.57 -11.82 6.73
CA CYS A 266 -4.03 -12.82 7.64
C CYS A 266 -2.68 -13.35 7.15
N LEU A 267 -1.83 -13.73 8.09
CA LEU A 267 -0.54 -14.39 7.85
C LEU A 267 -0.45 -15.69 8.69
N PRO A 268 -0.15 -16.85 8.09
CA PRO A 268 -0.11 -17.08 6.64
C PRO A 268 -1.50 -16.88 6.00
N GLY A 269 -1.54 -16.59 4.70
CA GLY A 269 -2.79 -16.25 4.02
C GLY A 269 -2.66 -15.94 2.53
N PRO A 270 -3.72 -15.40 1.89
CA PRO A 270 -3.73 -15.16 0.44
C PRO A 270 -2.62 -14.23 -0.05
N ILE A 271 -2.16 -13.33 0.83
CA ILE A 271 -1.06 -12.41 0.57
C ILE A 271 0.27 -13.12 0.31
N ASP A 272 0.44 -14.37 0.75
CA ASP A 272 1.64 -15.15 0.47
C ASP A 272 1.81 -15.41 -1.04
N TYR A 273 0.71 -15.59 -1.78
CA TYR A 273 0.73 -15.74 -3.24
C TYR A 273 1.17 -14.47 -3.98
N TRP A 274 1.10 -13.29 -3.33
CA TRP A 274 1.62 -12.07 -3.91
C TRP A 274 3.15 -12.14 -4.01
N ASN A 275 3.80 -12.76 -3.02
CA ASN A 275 5.24 -12.99 -3.05
C ASN A 275 5.60 -14.00 -4.14
N ASP A 276 4.80 -15.06 -4.33
CA ASP A 276 5.05 -16.04 -5.39
C ASP A 276 5.05 -15.38 -6.78
N ILE A 277 4.04 -14.55 -7.05
CA ILE A 277 3.94 -13.78 -8.30
C ILE A 277 5.13 -12.82 -8.43
N LEU A 278 5.45 -12.08 -7.37
CA LEU A 278 6.55 -11.12 -7.39
C LEU A 278 7.90 -11.82 -7.63
N MET A 279 8.13 -12.96 -6.99
CA MET A 279 9.35 -13.75 -7.14
C MET A 279 9.46 -14.34 -8.55
N GLU A 280 8.36 -14.82 -9.13
CA GLU A 280 8.33 -15.28 -10.52
C GLU A 280 8.73 -14.14 -11.47
N MET A 281 8.18 -12.94 -11.29
CA MET A 281 8.53 -11.78 -12.10
C MET A 281 9.97 -11.28 -11.91
N VAL A 282 10.58 -11.57 -10.76
CA VAL A 282 11.98 -11.25 -10.47
C VAL A 282 12.94 -12.25 -11.08
N VAL A 283 12.58 -13.54 -11.08
CA VAL A 283 13.45 -14.63 -11.56
C VAL A 283 13.36 -14.80 -13.07
N ASN A 284 12.15 -14.75 -13.62
CA ASN A 284 11.86 -15.10 -15.03
C ASN A 284 11.40 -13.92 -15.89
N GLY A 285 11.11 -12.76 -15.29
CA GLY A 285 10.47 -11.63 -15.96
C GLY A 285 11.40 -10.58 -16.54
#